data_AF-A0A2S3WL57-F1
#
_entry.id   AF-A0A2S3WL57-F1
#
_cell.length_a   1.000
_cell.length_b   1.000
_cell.length_c   1.000
_cell.angle_alpha   90.00
_cell.angle_beta   90.00
_cell.angle_gamma   90.00
#
_symmetry.space_group_name_H-M   'P 1'
#
loop_
_entity.id
_entity.type
_entity.pdbx_description
1 polymer ?
#
loop_
_entity_poly.entity_id
_entity_poly.type
_entity_poly.pdbx_seq_one_letter_code
_entity_poly.pdbx_strand_id
1 'polypeptide(L)'
;MSYTLKCEEPIKILDQLLLVDLSGIHLWTARKKLKPEMLEGKIPPAILASLGSMRVIDPEKLKPFEKIKRQATKVVEECGVRFLGGYAVSQDKIQEVVDRLEALKSQFYDLKNNFLPNYERWITEWIDKGWEKQEWRDAIRTSVTPKAQVDAGMHFGYAACRVSPDGDKHLSNTLGTQVRGLSDQLYAETADTAERLLETGLATRGHVTQTTLNTVRKINAKLRGLMFLSSEVKALTEHIEEVLAALPKSGVVNGSQYNSVVALVSALSDEDSIKRLIKNLNIANGHEDASMAFVPALPSVETEAPASVETEAPTAVEIEATAETVTAVAVPDAEVPADAVTMVEEELSASVANPSCHDSINEVPAKPEVVEPAESVPVEQSEEPLVINPSEPDMPFGTFWF
;
A
#
# COMPACT_ATOMS: atom_id res chain seq x y z
N MET A 1 -2.04 -48.91 -4.42
CA MET A 1 -2.98 -47.93 -3.84
C MET A 1 -2.63 -46.56 -4.39
N SER A 2 -3.55 -45.97 -5.13
CA SER A 2 -3.36 -44.77 -5.94
C SER A 2 -3.30 -43.49 -5.09
N TYR A 3 -2.28 -42.67 -5.31
CA TYR A 3 -2.18 -41.31 -4.81
C TYR A 3 -3.15 -40.40 -5.59
N THR A 4 -4.41 -40.34 -5.18
CA THR A 4 -5.44 -39.47 -5.78
C THR A 4 -6.17 -38.63 -4.74
N LEU A 5 -5.46 -38.12 -3.71
CA LEU A 5 -6.09 -37.33 -2.63
C LEU A 5 -5.42 -35.96 -2.36
N LYS A 6 -4.62 -35.40 -3.29
CA LYS A 6 -3.97 -34.07 -3.06
C LYS A 6 -4.45 -32.93 -3.95
N CYS A 7 -5.38 -33.17 -4.87
CA CYS A 7 -5.89 -32.15 -5.80
C CYS A 7 -7.27 -31.58 -5.42
N GLU A 8 -8.01 -32.20 -4.49
CA GLU A 8 -9.39 -31.78 -4.18
C GLU A 8 -9.49 -30.63 -3.16
N GLU A 9 -8.55 -30.51 -2.22
CA GLU A 9 -8.56 -29.46 -1.20
C GLU A 9 -8.41 -28.01 -1.74
N PRO A 10 -7.49 -27.69 -2.66
CA PRO A 10 -7.35 -26.30 -3.15
C PRO A 10 -8.54 -25.83 -3.97
N ILE A 11 -9.32 -26.75 -4.56
CA ILE A 11 -10.49 -26.40 -5.37
C ILE A 11 -11.64 -25.94 -4.47
N LYS A 12 -11.80 -26.52 -3.27
CA LYS A 12 -12.81 -26.09 -2.29
C LYS A 12 -12.53 -24.69 -1.73
N ILE A 13 -11.25 -24.30 -1.66
CA ILE A 13 -10.82 -22.97 -1.22
C ILE A 13 -11.29 -21.89 -2.21
N LEU A 14 -11.29 -22.20 -3.51
CA LEU A 14 -11.73 -21.27 -4.55
C LEU A 14 -13.22 -20.94 -4.48
N ASP A 15 -14.05 -21.84 -3.94
CA ASP A 15 -15.49 -21.58 -3.81
C ASP A 15 -15.78 -20.42 -2.82
N GLN A 16 -14.91 -20.25 -1.82
CA GLN A 16 -14.99 -19.20 -0.81
C GLN A 16 -14.26 -17.91 -1.25
N LEU A 17 -13.73 -17.87 -2.46
CA LEU A 17 -12.95 -16.77 -3.02
C LEU A 17 -13.67 -16.10 -4.19
N LEU A 18 -13.65 -14.77 -4.20
CA LEU A 18 -14.00 -14.00 -5.38
C LEU A 18 -12.79 -13.16 -5.81
N LEU A 19 -12.50 -13.20 -7.10
CA LEU A 19 -11.49 -12.35 -7.73
C LEU A 19 -12.15 -11.01 -8.08
N VAL A 20 -11.64 -9.95 -7.48
CA VAL A 20 -12.03 -8.57 -7.75
C VAL A 20 -10.96 -7.91 -8.62
N ASP A 21 -11.36 -7.46 -9.81
CA ASP A 21 -10.51 -6.72 -10.72
C ASP A 21 -10.94 -5.25 -10.79
N LEU A 22 -9.95 -4.36 -10.66
CA LEU A 22 -10.10 -2.90 -10.72
C LEU A 22 -9.55 -2.31 -12.03
N SER A 23 -9.18 -3.15 -13.01
CA SER A 23 -8.68 -2.72 -14.32
C SER A 23 -9.65 -1.80 -15.06
N GLY A 24 -10.95 -1.94 -14.81
CA GLY A 24 -12.02 -1.09 -15.35
C GLY A 24 -12.04 0.35 -14.84
N ILE A 25 -11.12 0.77 -13.96
CA ILE A 25 -10.97 2.18 -13.54
C ILE A 25 -9.99 2.91 -14.47
N HIS A 26 -10.55 3.66 -15.41
CA HIS A 26 -9.80 4.45 -16.39
C HIS A 26 -9.85 5.94 -16.06
N LEU A 27 -8.65 6.54 -16.01
CA LEU A 27 -8.45 7.95 -15.73
C LEU A 27 -7.82 8.63 -16.94
N TRP A 28 -8.32 9.81 -17.30
CA TRP A 28 -7.65 10.66 -18.28
C TRP A 28 -6.50 11.42 -17.60
N THR A 29 -5.29 11.28 -18.14
CA THR A 29 -4.06 11.81 -17.52
C THR A 29 -3.71 13.23 -17.97
N ALA A 30 -4.45 13.79 -18.94
CA ALA A 30 -4.21 15.12 -19.55
C ALA A 30 -2.79 15.37 -20.04
N ARG A 31 -2.01 14.31 -20.30
CA ARG A 31 -0.65 14.40 -20.83
C ARG A 31 -0.66 14.26 -22.35
N LYS A 32 0.15 15.08 -23.01
CA LYS A 32 0.39 15.02 -24.46
C LYS A 32 1.89 15.05 -24.73
N LYS A 33 2.30 14.57 -25.90
CA LYS A 33 3.71 14.63 -26.32
C LYS A 33 4.16 16.08 -26.36
N LEU A 34 5.33 16.35 -25.79
CA LEU A 34 5.95 17.66 -25.84
C LEU A 34 6.40 17.95 -27.28
N LYS A 35 6.04 19.12 -27.80
CA LYS A 35 6.50 19.55 -29.13
C LYS A 35 7.96 20.01 -29.05
N PRO A 36 8.81 19.71 -30.06
CA PRO A 36 10.22 20.13 -30.08
C PRO A 36 10.40 21.65 -29.92
N GLU A 37 9.51 22.43 -30.56
CA GLU A 37 9.47 23.90 -30.49
C GLU A 37 9.47 24.43 -29.05
N MET A 38 8.85 23.69 -28.11
CA MET A 38 8.76 24.07 -26.70
C MET A 38 10.10 24.08 -25.95
N LEU A 39 11.09 23.36 -26.49
CA LEU A 39 12.41 23.17 -25.90
C LEU A 39 13.42 24.20 -26.42
N GLU A 40 13.06 24.98 -27.44
CA GLU A 40 13.96 25.95 -28.07
C GLU A 40 14.26 27.11 -27.10
N GLY A 41 15.52 27.23 -26.67
CA GLY A 41 16.03 28.33 -25.85
C GLY A 41 15.75 28.28 -24.34
N LYS A 42 14.60 27.80 -23.88
CA LYS A 42 14.30 27.64 -22.44
C LYS A 42 13.34 26.49 -22.20
N ILE A 43 13.66 25.66 -21.20
CA ILE A 43 12.89 24.47 -20.82
C ILE A 43 11.61 24.91 -20.08
N PRO A 44 10.43 24.32 -20.39
CA PRO A 44 9.22 24.59 -19.63
C PRO A 44 9.35 24.21 -18.15
N PRO A 45 8.65 24.89 -17.24
CA PRO A 45 8.65 24.53 -15.82
C PRO A 45 8.11 23.11 -15.63
N ALA A 46 8.62 22.39 -14.61
CA ALA A 46 8.28 20.98 -14.34
C ALA A 46 6.77 20.71 -14.15
N ILE A 47 6.03 21.74 -13.70
CA ILE A 47 4.58 21.67 -13.56
C ILE A 47 3.87 21.61 -14.93
N LEU A 48 4.43 22.26 -15.96
CA LEU A 48 3.90 22.29 -17.32
C LEU A 48 4.38 21.09 -18.15
N ALA A 49 5.68 20.79 -18.12
CA ALA A 49 6.25 19.67 -18.87
C ALA A 49 7.28 18.89 -18.06
N SER A 50 7.28 17.57 -18.23
CA SER A 50 8.23 16.65 -17.60
C SER A 50 8.35 15.39 -18.46
N LEU A 51 9.58 14.89 -18.62
CA LEU A 51 9.88 13.61 -19.28
C LEU A 51 9.29 13.51 -20.71
N GLY A 52 9.44 14.56 -21.52
CA GLY A 52 8.92 14.57 -22.91
C GLY A 52 7.39 14.64 -23.02
N SER A 53 6.68 14.87 -21.91
CA SER A 53 5.23 15.06 -21.87
C SER A 53 4.85 16.43 -21.31
N MET A 54 3.78 17.01 -21.84
CA MET A 54 3.20 18.30 -21.42
C MET A 54 1.81 18.09 -20.84
N ARG A 55 1.44 18.87 -19.84
CA ARG A 55 0.10 18.88 -19.24
C ARG A 55 -0.79 19.93 -19.90
N VAL A 56 -2.00 19.51 -20.26
CA VAL A 56 -2.99 20.34 -20.96
C VAL A 56 -3.95 21.06 -20.00
N ILE A 57 -4.07 20.57 -18.77
CA ILE A 57 -4.88 21.14 -17.71
C ILE A 57 -4.08 21.14 -16.41
N ASP A 58 -4.51 21.93 -15.42
CA ASP A 58 -3.91 21.90 -14.09
C ASP A 58 -4.04 20.49 -13.46
N PRO A 59 -2.92 19.83 -13.08
CA PRO A 59 -2.95 18.51 -12.46
C PRO A 59 -3.77 18.45 -11.16
N GLU A 60 -3.91 19.58 -10.44
CA GLU A 60 -4.73 19.65 -9.22
C GLU A 60 -6.19 19.27 -9.48
N LYS A 61 -6.71 19.52 -10.70
CA LYS A 61 -8.10 19.19 -11.07
C LYS A 61 -8.31 17.68 -11.27
N LEU A 62 -7.24 16.91 -11.50
CA LEU A 62 -7.29 15.46 -11.72
C LEU A 62 -6.99 14.66 -10.46
N LYS A 63 -6.31 15.25 -9.46
CA LYS A 63 -6.00 14.59 -8.18
C LYS A 63 -7.20 13.97 -7.47
N PRO A 64 -8.41 14.57 -7.47
CA PRO A 64 -9.59 13.92 -6.86
C PRO A 64 -9.90 12.55 -7.47
N PHE A 65 -9.74 12.39 -8.79
CA PHE A 65 -9.97 11.11 -9.47
C PHE A 65 -8.87 10.09 -9.15
N GLU A 66 -7.61 10.52 -9.11
CA GLU A 66 -6.50 9.67 -8.66
C GLU A 66 -6.69 9.20 -7.22
N LYS A 67 -7.19 10.08 -6.35
CA LYS A 67 -7.51 9.75 -4.96
C LYS A 67 -8.59 8.68 -4.88
N ILE A 68 -9.65 8.78 -5.66
CA ILE A 68 -10.70 7.73 -5.73
C ILE A 68 -10.09 6.39 -6.17
N LYS A 69 -9.26 6.38 -7.21
CA LYS A 69 -8.58 5.15 -7.65
C LYS A 69 -7.74 4.53 -6.54
N ARG A 70 -6.93 5.34 -5.85
CA ARG A 70 -6.13 4.88 -4.69
C ARG A 70 -7.00 4.36 -3.55
N GLN A 71 -8.14 5.01 -3.28
CA GLN A 71 -9.10 4.56 -2.27
C GLN A 71 -9.73 3.22 -2.66
N ALA A 72 -10.10 3.02 -3.93
CA ALA A 72 -10.63 1.75 -4.42
C ALA A 72 -9.61 0.61 -4.26
N THR A 73 -8.36 0.84 -4.68
CA THR A 73 -7.24 -0.09 -4.47
C THR A 73 -7.10 -0.45 -3.00
N LYS A 74 -7.10 0.56 -2.11
CA LYS A 74 -6.99 0.35 -0.67
C LYS A 74 -8.15 -0.45 -0.07
N VAL A 75 -9.39 -0.22 -0.52
CA VAL A 75 -10.57 -0.96 -0.04
C VAL A 75 -10.39 -2.46 -0.28
N VAL A 76 -9.88 -2.82 -1.46
CA VAL A 76 -9.70 -4.22 -1.82
C VAL A 76 -8.47 -4.83 -1.14
N GLU A 77 -7.38 -4.07 -0.97
CA GLU A 77 -6.17 -4.49 -0.22
C GLU A 77 -6.43 -4.72 1.28
N GLU A 78 -7.37 -3.99 1.88
CA GLU A 78 -7.77 -4.16 3.28
C GLU A 78 -8.56 -5.46 3.50
N CYS A 79 -9.34 -5.90 2.52
CA CYS A 79 -10.23 -7.05 2.65
C CYS A 79 -9.73 -8.32 1.95
N GLY A 80 -8.74 -8.20 1.06
CA GLY A 80 -8.21 -9.30 0.27
C GLY A 80 -6.70 -9.21 0.07
N VAL A 81 -6.18 -10.13 -0.73
CA VAL A 81 -4.76 -10.24 -1.11
C VAL A 81 -4.64 -10.23 -2.63
N ARG A 82 -3.51 -9.77 -3.17
CA ARG A 82 -3.32 -9.78 -4.63
C ARG A 82 -3.39 -11.23 -5.15
N PHE A 83 -4.03 -11.45 -6.30
CA PHE A 83 -4.18 -12.78 -6.90
C PHE A 83 -4.50 -12.67 -8.39
N LEU A 84 -3.76 -13.40 -9.25
CA LEU A 84 -3.98 -13.46 -10.70
C LEU A 84 -4.18 -12.08 -11.40
N GLY A 85 -3.45 -11.05 -10.96
CA GLY A 85 -3.56 -9.70 -11.52
C GLY A 85 -4.71 -8.84 -10.98
N GLY A 86 -5.58 -9.42 -10.14
CA GLY A 86 -6.56 -8.70 -9.34
C GLY A 86 -6.36 -8.97 -7.86
N TYR A 87 -7.46 -9.06 -7.12
CA TYR A 87 -7.45 -9.32 -5.69
C TYR A 87 -8.42 -10.44 -5.30
N ALA A 88 -7.92 -11.38 -4.53
CA ALA A 88 -8.65 -12.45 -3.91
C ALA A 88 -9.30 -11.96 -2.61
N VAL A 89 -10.64 -11.89 -2.61
CA VAL A 89 -11.44 -11.46 -1.46
C VAL A 89 -12.30 -12.63 -0.99
N SER A 90 -12.42 -12.79 0.34
CA SER A 90 -13.32 -13.77 0.94
C SER A 90 -14.79 -13.47 0.62
N GLN A 91 -15.57 -14.51 0.35
CA GLN A 91 -17.00 -14.40 0.08
C GLN A 91 -17.76 -13.68 1.21
N ASP A 92 -17.35 -13.81 2.46
CA ASP A 92 -18.02 -13.16 3.60
C ASP A 92 -17.86 -11.64 3.58
N LYS A 93 -16.75 -11.15 3.01
CA LYS A 93 -16.39 -9.72 2.98
C LYS A 93 -16.73 -9.05 1.66
N ILE A 94 -17.13 -9.81 0.64
CA ILE A 94 -17.34 -9.26 -0.70
C ILE A 94 -18.42 -8.17 -0.71
N GLN A 95 -19.50 -8.35 0.06
CA GLN A 95 -20.59 -7.37 0.11
C GLN A 95 -20.10 -6.02 0.64
N GLU A 96 -19.30 -6.03 1.71
CA GLU A 96 -18.68 -4.82 2.26
C GLU A 96 -17.77 -4.14 1.24
N VAL A 97 -16.99 -4.91 0.48
CA VAL A 97 -16.12 -4.39 -0.57
C VAL A 97 -16.94 -3.75 -1.69
N VAL A 98 -17.99 -4.44 -2.17
CA VAL A 98 -18.88 -3.95 -3.23
C VAL A 98 -19.58 -2.66 -2.80
N ASP A 99 -20.13 -2.61 -1.59
CA ASP A 99 -20.82 -1.42 -1.08
C ASP A 99 -19.88 -0.20 -1.03
N ARG A 100 -18.64 -0.40 -0.56
CA ARG A 100 -17.60 0.64 -0.53
C ARG A 100 -17.17 1.06 -1.95
N LEU A 101 -17.02 0.11 -2.88
CA LEU A 101 -16.68 0.41 -4.27
C LEU A 101 -17.80 1.17 -4.99
N GLU A 102 -19.07 0.84 -4.73
CA GLU A 102 -20.21 1.53 -5.33
C GLU A 102 -20.34 2.96 -4.78
N ALA A 103 -20.05 3.18 -3.50
CA ALA A 103 -19.96 4.52 -2.92
C ALA A 103 -18.85 5.36 -3.59
N LEU A 104 -17.67 4.78 -3.84
CA LEU A 104 -16.58 5.43 -4.57
C LEU A 104 -16.92 5.69 -6.03
N LYS A 105 -17.65 4.77 -6.67
CA LYS A 105 -18.17 4.93 -8.03
C LYS A 105 -19.13 6.10 -8.12
N SER A 106 -20.06 6.25 -7.17
CA SER A 106 -20.95 7.42 -7.11
C SER A 106 -20.14 8.71 -7.01
N GLN A 107 -19.19 8.78 -6.06
CA GLN A 107 -18.32 9.95 -5.90
C GLN A 107 -17.53 10.28 -7.17
N PHE A 108 -17.08 9.26 -7.92
CA PHE A 108 -16.39 9.45 -9.19
C PHE A 108 -17.27 10.15 -10.22
N TYR A 109 -18.51 9.68 -10.39
CA TYR A 109 -19.44 10.27 -11.34
C TYR A 109 -19.93 11.66 -10.89
N ASP A 110 -20.06 11.91 -9.59
CA ASP A 110 -20.35 13.26 -9.07
C ASP A 110 -19.23 14.24 -9.40
N LEU A 111 -17.96 13.84 -9.18
CA LEU A 111 -16.81 14.64 -9.58
C LEU A 111 -16.76 14.85 -11.09
N LYS A 112 -17.07 13.82 -11.89
CA LYS A 112 -17.12 13.90 -13.35
C LYS A 112 -18.20 14.88 -13.83
N ASN A 113 -19.38 14.84 -13.21
CA ASN A 113 -20.50 15.74 -13.50
C ASN A 113 -20.18 17.20 -13.15
N ASN A 114 -19.33 17.44 -12.15
CA ASN A 114 -18.79 18.77 -11.88
C ASN A 114 -17.64 19.15 -12.82
N PHE A 115 -16.80 18.18 -13.20
CA PHE A 115 -15.59 18.40 -13.98
C PHE A 115 -15.90 18.79 -15.43
N LEU A 116 -16.77 18.04 -16.10
CA LEU A 116 -17.04 18.19 -17.53
C LEU A 116 -17.63 19.56 -17.93
N PRO A 117 -18.58 20.17 -17.20
CA PRO A 117 -19.06 21.52 -17.49
C PRO A 117 -17.98 22.60 -17.34
N ASN A 118 -17.03 22.39 -16.44
CA ASN A 118 -15.97 23.35 -16.12
C ASN A 118 -14.68 23.15 -16.93
N TYR A 119 -14.63 22.11 -17.77
CA TYR A 119 -13.45 21.67 -18.49
C TYR A 119 -12.78 22.78 -19.32
N GLU A 120 -13.56 23.45 -20.16
CA GLU A 120 -13.05 24.51 -21.05
C GLU A 120 -12.53 25.70 -20.25
N ARG A 121 -13.25 26.09 -19.18
CA ARG A 121 -12.81 27.15 -18.27
C ARG A 121 -11.45 26.84 -17.65
N TRP A 122 -11.25 25.62 -17.15
CA TRP A 122 -9.98 25.24 -16.52
C TRP A 122 -8.81 25.13 -17.50
N ILE A 123 -9.07 24.81 -18.78
CA ILE A 123 -8.05 24.90 -19.82
C ILE A 123 -7.64 26.36 -20.04
N THR A 124 -8.62 27.27 -20.15
CA THR A 124 -8.35 28.70 -20.31
C THR A 124 -7.56 29.24 -19.12
N GLU A 125 -7.98 28.94 -17.88
CA GLU A 125 -7.22 29.27 -16.66
C GLU A 125 -5.81 28.70 -16.68
N TRP A 126 -5.63 27.47 -17.19
CA TRP A 126 -4.32 26.85 -17.32
C TRP A 126 -3.45 27.58 -18.34
N ILE A 127 -3.99 27.99 -19.49
CA ILE A 127 -3.27 28.78 -20.50
C ILE A 127 -2.90 30.17 -19.97
N ASP A 128 -3.79 30.78 -19.19
CA ASP A 128 -3.65 32.14 -18.67
C ASP A 128 -2.92 32.20 -17.31
N LYS A 129 -2.39 31.06 -16.83
CA LYS A 129 -1.59 30.93 -15.59
C LYS A 129 -0.29 31.77 -15.58
N GLY A 130 -0.01 32.49 -16.67
CA GLY A 130 1.15 33.38 -16.78
C GLY A 130 2.40 32.72 -17.34
N TRP A 131 2.25 31.75 -18.27
CA TRP A 131 3.40 31.12 -18.92
C TRP A 131 4.28 32.15 -19.63
N GLU A 132 5.59 32.08 -19.40
CA GLU A 132 6.57 33.06 -19.92
C GLU A 132 6.61 33.12 -21.45
N LYS A 133 6.45 31.98 -22.13
CA LYS A 133 6.49 31.89 -23.59
C LYS A 133 5.11 31.70 -24.20
N GLN A 134 4.90 32.36 -25.33
CA GLN A 134 3.68 32.23 -26.12
C GLN A 134 3.55 30.85 -26.78
N GLU A 135 4.66 30.27 -27.25
CA GLU A 135 4.74 28.91 -27.81
C GLU A 135 4.17 27.87 -26.85
N TRP A 136 4.37 28.06 -25.54
CA TRP A 136 3.86 27.17 -24.51
C TRP A 136 2.33 27.19 -24.42
N ARG A 137 1.76 28.39 -24.53
CA ARG A 137 0.31 28.60 -24.56
C ARG A 137 -0.31 27.99 -25.81
N ASP A 138 0.33 28.19 -26.96
CA ASP A 138 -0.17 27.70 -28.25
C ASP A 138 -0.02 26.19 -28.39
N ALA A 139 1.03 25.60 -27.82
CA ALA A 139 1.16 24.14 -27.72
C ALA A 139 0.03 23.53 -26.88
N ILE A 140 -0.35 24.13 -25.74
CA ILE A 140 -1.49 23.67 -24.93
C ILE A 140 -2.78 23.75 -25.75
N ARG A 141 -3.07 24.91 -26.37
CA ARG A 141 -4.28 25.12 -27.20
C ARG A 141 -4.41 24.09 -28.31
N THR A 142 -3.31 23.79 -29.01
CA THR A 142 -3.31 22.81 -30.10
C THR A 142 -3.48 21.38 -29.60
N SER A 143 -3.08 21.10 -28.35
CA SER A 143 -3.06 19.76 -27.77
C SER A 143 -4.28 19.45 -26.90
N VAL A 144 -5.27 20.35 -26.86
CA VAL A 144 -6.53 20.16 -26.13
C VAL A 144 -7.25 18.91 -26.63
N THR A 145 -7.69 18.08 -25.68
CA THR A 145 -8.49 16.89 -25.99
C THR A 145 -9.96 17.28 -26.02
N PRO A 146 -10.74 16.90 -27.05
CA PRO A 146 -12.16 17.21 -27.08
C PRO A 146 -12.89 16.68 -25.84
N LYS A 147 -13.83 17.47 -25.31
CA LYS A 147 -14.59 17.12 -24.10
C LYS A 147 -15.25 15.74 -24.18
N ALA A 148 -15.82 15.38 -25.34
CA ALA A 148 -16.44 14.06 -25.55
C ALA A 148 -15.43 12.90 -25.43
N GLN A 149 -14.18 13.11 -25.85
CA GLN A 149 -13.12 12.11 -25.71
C GLN A 149 -12.63 12.00 -24.26
N VAL A 150 -12.61 13.12 -23.51
CA VAL A 150 -12.31 13.10 -22.07
C VAL A 150 -13.41 12.37 -21.30
N ASP A 151 -14.67 12.65 -21.63
CA ASP A 151 -15.83 11.97 -21.05
C ASP A 151 -15.76 10.45 -21.26
N ALA A 152 -15.51 10.01 -22.50
CA ALA A 152 -15.37 8.59 -22.83
C ALA A 152 -14.15 7.92 -22.16
N GLY A 153 -13.05 8.66 -22.00
CA GLY A 153 -11.81 8.17 -21.39
C GLY A 153 -11.82 8.10 -19.86
N MET A 154 -12.88 8.61 -19.21
CA MET A 154 -13.01 8.63 -17.75
C MET A 154 -14.19 7.77 -17.32
N HIS A 155 -13.91 6.59 -16.79
CA HIS A 155 -14.93 5.69 -16.26
C HIS A 155 -14.44 4.91 -15.05
N PHE A 156 -15.39 4.57 -14.19
CA PHE A 156 -15.17 3.73 -13.02
C PHE A 156 -15.93 2.41 -13.20
N GLY A 157 -15.18 1.33 -13.39
CA GLY A 157 -15.68 -0.03 -13.49
C GLY A 157 -14.85 -0.98 -12.65
N TYR A 158 -15.50 -2.02 -12.14
CA TYR A 158 -14.87 -3.14 -11.45
C TYR A 158 -15.60 -4.42 -11.84
N ALA A 159 -14.91 -5.55 -11.77
CA ALA A 159 -15.49 -6.86 -11.99
C ALA A 159 -15.24 -7.74 -10.76
N ALA A 160 -16.23 -8.53 -10.36
CA ALA A 160 -16.06 -9.57 -9.37
C ALA A 160 -16.46 -10.90 -10.01
N CYS A 161 -15.55 -11.86 -10.05
CA CYS A 161 -15.78 -13.17 -10.66
C CYS A 161 -15.32 -14.30 -9.74
N ARG A 162 -15.95 -15.47 -9.89
CA ARG A 162 -15.48 -16.71 -9.29
C ARG A 162 -14.51 -17.39 -10.26
N VAL A 163 -13.36 -17.81 -9.76
CA VAL A 163 -12.35 -18.52 -10.55
C VAL A 163 -12.54 -20.01 -10.34
N SER A 164 -12.79 -20.74 -11.43
CA SER A 164 -12.90 -22.21 -11.43
C SER A 164 -12.00 -22.81 -12.50
N PRO A 165 -11.33 -23.96 -12.24
CA PRO A 165 -10.53 -24.63 -13.24
C PRO A 165 -11.40 -25.18 -14.38
N ASP A 166 -10.92 -25.08 -15.62
CA ASP A 166 -11.66 -25.44 -16.84
C ASP A 166 -11.67 -26.97 -17.12
N GLY A 167 -11.68 -27.79 -16.07
CA GLY A 167 -11.71 -29.26 -16.16
C GLY A 167 -10.42 -29.95 -16.63
N ASP A 168 -9.50 -29.24 -17.30
CA ASP A 168 -8.17 -29.77 -17.64
C ASP A 168 -7.30 -29.96 -16.38
N LYS A 169 -6.73 -31.15 -16.24
CA LYS A 169 -5.89 -31.55 -15.10
C LYS A 169 -4.60 -30.73 -14.99
N HIS A 170 -4.05 -30.25 -16.12
CA HIS A 170 -2.87 -29.40 -16.08
C HIS A 170 -3.22 -28.01 -15.56
N LEU A 171 -4.29 -27.40 -16.07
CA LEU A 171 -4.76 -26.08 -15.64
C LEU A 171 -5.23 -26.10 -14.18
N SER A 172 -5.89 -27.17 -13.74
CA SER A 172 -6.27 -27.34 -12.34
C SER A 172 -5.06 -27.41 -11.40
N ASN A 173 -3.97 -28.05 -11.84
CA ASN A 173 -2.74 -28.12 -11.05
C ASN A 173 -2.04 -26.77 -10.97
N THR A 174 -1.95 -26.02 -12.08
CA THR A 174 -1.37 -24.67 -12.09
C THR A 174 -2.15 -23.74 -11.17
N LEU A 175 -3.49 -23.74 -11.28
CA LEU A 175 -4.35 -22.96 -10.40
C LEU A 175 -4.23 -23.41 -8.94
N GLY A 176 -4.16 -24.72 -8.68
CA GLY A 176 -3.94 -25.26 -7.35
C GLY A 176 -2.63 -24.80 -6.71
N THR A 177 -1.54 -24.69 -7.48
CA THR A 177 -0.27 -24.12 -7.00
C THR A 177 -0.40 -22.64 -6.69
N GLN A 178 -1.10 -21.87 -7.53
CA GLN A 178 -1.35 -20.43 -7.28
C GLN A 178 -2.20 -20.21 -6.02
N VAL A 179 -3.22 -21.05 -5.79
CA VAL A 179 -4.05 -20.99 -4.58
C VAL A 179 -3.25 -21.33 -3.34
N ARG A 180 -2.32 -22.29 -3.41
CA ARG A 180 -1.42 -22.60 -2.29
C ARG A 180 -0.45 -21.45 -1.98
N GLY A 181 0.03 -20.74 -2.99
CA GLY A 181 0.85 -19.54 -2.82
C GLY A 181 0.11 -18.36 -2.21
N LEU A 182 -1.23 -18.41 -2.11
CA LEU A 182 -2.03 -17.32 -1.59
C LEU A 182 -1.80 -17.06 -0.09
N SER A 183 -1.51 -18.11 0.69
CA SER A 183 -1.14 -17.94 2.11
C SER A 183 0.23 -17.30 2.27
N ASP A 184 1.21 -17.67 1.44
CA ASP A 184 2.53 -17.03 1.44
C ASP A 184 2.41 -15.56 1.03
N GLN A 185 1.60 -15.27 0.02
CA GLN A 185 1.30 -13.90 -0.41
C GLN A 185 0.61 -13.08 0.68
N LEU A 186 -0.30 -13.67 1.46
CA LEU A 186 -0.90 -13.03 2.62
C LEU A 186 0.16 -12.67 3.68
N TYR A 187 1.11 -13.57 3.94
CA TYR A 187 2.18 -13.31 4.89
C TYR A 187 3.13 -12.21 4.39
N ALA A 188 3.51 -12.22 3.11
CA ALA A 188 4.34 -11.18 2.51
C ALA A 188 3.67 -9.79 2.59
N GLU A 189 2.39 -9.67 2.21
CA GLU A 189 1.66 -8.39 2.31
C GLU A 189 1.48 -7.93 3.77
N THR A 190 1.36 -8.88 4.70
CA THR A 190 1.30 -8.60 6.14
C THR A 190 2.64 -8.09 6.66
N ALA A 191 3.73 -8.74 6.25
CA ALA A 191 5.11 -8.37 6.57
C ALA A 191 5.42 -6.95 6.10
N ASP A 192 5.17 -6.64 4.83
CA ASP A 192 5.36 -5.30 4.26
C ASP A 192 4.59 -4.23 5.05
N THR A 193 3.37 -4.55 5.48
CA THR A 193 2.54 -3.60 6.25
C THR A 193 3.11 -3.40 7.65
N ALA A 194 3.53 -4.47 8.32
CA ALA A 194 4.09 -4.44 9.66
C ALA A 194 5.47 -3.78 9.70
N GLU A 195 6.34 -4.05 8.73
CA GLU A 195 7.65 -3.41 8.56
C GLU A 195 7.50 -1.89 8.42
N ARG A 196 6.62 -1.43 7.52
CA ARG A 196 6.33 0.00 7.37
C ARG A 196 5.85 0.63 8.68
N LEU A 197 5.06 -0.08 9.48
CA LEU A 197 4.64 0.43 10.80
C LEU A 197 5.82 0.54 11.78
N LEU A 198 6.76 -0.41 11.73
CA LEU A 198 7.97 -0.37 12.56
C LEU A 198 8.82 0.84 12.21
N GLU A 199 9.16 1.00 10.93
CA GLU A 199 10.02 2.07 10.43
C GLU A 199 9.40 3.46 10.65
N THR A 200 8.13 3.60 10.31
CA THR A 200 7.48 4.93 10.26
C THR A 200 7.15 5.45 11.66
N GLY A 201 7.09 4.60 12.69
CA GLY A 201 6.65 5.10 13.99
C GLY A 201 6.90 4.31 15.25
N LEU A 202 7.10 3.00 15.20
CA LEU A 202 7.39 2.26 16.44
C LEU A 202 8.87 2.37 16.80
N ALA A 203 9.80 2.28 15.85
CA ALA A 203 11.23 2.34 16.14
C ALA A 203 11.71 3.70 16.68
N THR A 204 11.00 4.79 16.39
CA THR A 204 11.48 6.16 16.61
C THR A 204 10.79 6.91 17.75
N ARG A 205 9.56 6.53 18.13
CA ARG A 205 8.72 7.38 19.00
C ARG A 205 8.69 6.97 20.47
N GLY A 206 9.06 5.74 20.82
CA GLY A 206 9.01 5.22 22.20
C GLY A 206 7.59 5.13 22.80
N HIS A 207 6.56 5.33 21.99
CA HIS A 207 5.14 5.21 22.33
C HIS A 207 4.34 4.72 21.13
N VAL A 208 3.20 4.05 21.39
CA VAL A 208 2.28 3.62 20.32
C VAL A 208 1.05 4.52 20.30
N THR A 209 0.68 4.96 19.10
CA THR A 209 -0.56 5.71 18.86
C THR A 209 -1.72 4.76 18.55
N GLN A 210 -2.96 5.22 18.79
CA GLN A 210 -4.14 4.45 18.39
C GLN A 210 -4.23 4.23 16.86
N THR A 211 -3.62 5.11 16.06
CA THR A 211 -3.51 4.92 14.60
C THR A 211 -2.68 3.69 14.26
N THR A 212 -1.54 3.49 14.92
CA THR A 212 -0.71 2.30 14.75
C THR A 212 -1.47 1.04 15.16
N LEU A 213 -2.16 1.07 16.31
CA LEU A 213 -2.98 -0.05 16.78
C LEU A 213 -4.15 -0.36 15.84
N ASN A 214 -4.74 0.65 15.21
CA ASN A 214 -5.76 0.46 14.18
C ASN A 214 -5.21 -0.29 12.97
N THR A 215 -3.96 -0.03 12.56
CA THR A 215 -3.34 -0.79 11.47
C THR A 215 -3.08 -2.25 11.88
N VAL A 216 -2.64 -2.51 13.12
CA VAL A 216 -2.50 -3.88 13.65
C VAL A 216 -3.85 -4.59 13.70
N ARG A 217 -4.93 -3.90 14.11
CA ARG A 217 -6.31 -4.44 14.04
C ARG A 217 -6.71 -4.79 12.60
N LYS A 218 -6.34 -3.98 11.61
CA LYS A 218 -6.59 -4.26 10.19
C LYS A 218 -5.82 -5.48 9.69
N ILE A 219 -4.55 -5.63 10.09
CA ILE A 219 -3.76 -6.83 9.81
C ILE A 219 -4.48 -8.06 10.37
N ASN A 220 -4.90 -8.03 11.64
CA ASN A 220 -5.62 -9.14 12.24
C ASN A 220 -6.94 -9.45 11.52
N ALA A 221 -7.71 -8.42 11.18
CA ALA A 221 -8.95 -8.58 10.43
C ALA A 221 -8.72 -9.21 9.05
N LYS A 222 -7.63 -8.85 8.36
CA LYS A 222 -7.24 -9.43 7.07
C LYS A 222 -6.85 -10.90 7.20
N LEU A 223 -5.97 -11.23 8.14
CA LEU A 223 -5.58 -12.62 8.45
C LEU A 223 -6.81 -13.47 8.79
N ARG A 224 -7.72 -12.95 9.63
CA ARG A 224 -8.96 -13.63 10.01
C ARG A 224 -9.88 -13.90 8.82
N GLY A 225 -10.04 -12.93 7.93
CA GLY A 225 -10.88 -13.06 6.74
C GLY A 225 -10.39 -14.10 5.75
N LEU A 226 -9.12 -14.49 5.83
CA LEU A 226 -8.45 -15.43 4.94
C LEU A 226 -8.00 -16.71 5.68
N MET A 227 -8.52 -16.97 6.89
CA MET A 227 -8.23 -18.18 7.67
C MET A 227 -8.63 -19.48 6.96
N PHE A 228 -9.54 -19.44 5.99
CA PHE A 228 -9.89 -20.62 5.20
C PHE A 228 -8.74 -21.08 4.27
N LEU A 229 -7.72 -20.23 4.05
CA LEU A 229 -6.50 -20.60 3.33
C LEU A 229 -5.59 -21.51 4.18
N SER A 230 -5.50 -21.23 5.48
CA SER A 230 -4.66 -21.97 6.41
C SER A 230 -5.24 -21.92 7.84
N SER A 231 -5.69 -23.07 8.34
CA SER A 231 -6.23 -23.21 9.70
C SER A 231 -5.20 -22.87 10.79
N GLU A 232 -3.91 -22.97 10.47
CA GLU A 232 -2.80 -22.66 11.36
C GLU A 232 -2.74 -21.18 11.76
N VAL A 233 -3.29 -20.27 10.95
CA VAL A 233 -3.31 -18.82 11.21
C VAL A 233 -4.25 -18.46 12.36
N LYS A 234 -5.15 -19.37 12.76
CA LYS A 234 -6.08 -19.16 13.87
C LYS A 234 -5.36 -18.75 15.16
N ALA A 235 -4.34 -19.51 15.57
CA ALA A 235 -3.61 -19.25 16.81
C ALA A 235 -2.92 -17.87 16.77
N LEU A 236 -2.41 -17.47 15.60
CA LEU A 236 -1.84 -16.13 15.41
C LEU A 236 -2.90 -15.04 15.57
N THR A 237 -4.07 -15.20 14.95
CA THR A 237 -5.14 -14.18 15.03
C THR A 237 -5.68 -14.01 16.45
N GLU A 238 -5.80 -15.12 17.20
CA GLU A 238 -6.21 -15.12 18.61
C GLU A 238 -5.16 -14.45 19.49
N HIS A 239 -3.87 -14.76 19.27
CA HIS A 239 -2.77 -14.11 19.98
C HIS A 239 -2.72 -12.59 19.75
N ILE A 240 -2.88 -12.15 18.49
CA ILE A 240 -2.95 -10.71 18.18
C ILE A 240 -4.15 -10.05 18.90
N GLU A 241 -5.30 -10.73 18.92
CA GLU A 241 -6.50 -10.23 19.60
C GLU A 241 -6.32 -10.11 21.12
N GLU A 242 -5.68 -11.10 21.75
CA GLU A 242 -5.35 -11.08 23.18
C GLU A 242 -4.40 -9.92 23.53
N VAL A 243 -3.32 -9.74 22.75
CA VAL A 243 -2.38 -8.62 22.94
C VAL A 243 -3.11 -7.29 22.79
N LEU A 244 -3.97 -7.13 21.78
CA LEU A 244 -4.74 -5.91 21.56
C LEU A 244 -5.79 -5.66 22.65
N ALA A 245 -6.39 -6.70 23.23
CA ALA A 245 -7.38 -6.61 24.30
C ALA A 245 -6.77 -6.15 25.63
N ALA A 246 -5.49 -6.47 25.87
CA ALA A 246 -4.75 -6.02 27.05
C ALA A 246 -4.35 -4.54 27.02
N LEU A 247 -4.48 -3.86 25.86
CA LEU A 247 -4.09 -2.46 25.68
C LEU A 247 -5.20 -1.48 26.09
N PRO A 248 -4.86 -0.25 26.51
CA PRO A 248 -5.84 0.78 26.80
C PRO A 248 -6.61 1.16 25.53
N LYS A 249 -7.93 1.29 25.67
CA LYS A 249 -8.86 1.62 24.58
C LYS A 249 -8.70 3.05 24.03
N SER A 250 -8.03 3.92 24.79
CA SER A 250 -7.75 5.31 24.42
C SER A 250 -6.42 5.77 24.99
N GLY A 251 -5.83 6.79 24.37
CA GLY A 251 -4.54 7.35 24.75
C GLY A 251 -3.34 6.65 24.12
N VAL A 252 -2.16 7.17 24.43
CA VAL A 252 -0.87 6.62 24.00
C VAL A 252 -0.46 5.44 24.88
N VAL A 253 0.10 4.40 24.26
CA VAL A 253 0.61 3.21 24.96
C VAL A 253 2.12 3.37 25.18
N ASN A 254 2.56 3.20 26.43
CA ASN A 254 3.95 3.39 26.86
C ASN A 254 4.45 2.20 27.70
N GLY A 255 5.76 2.13 27.94
CA GLY A 255 6.36 1.18 28.87
C GLY A 255 6.26 -0.28 28.43
N SER A 256 5.87 -1.17 29.32
CA SER A 256 5.81 -2.62 29.04
C SER A 256 4.83 -2.96 27.91
N GLN A 257 3.69 -2.28 27.85
CA GLN A 257 2.69 -2.47 26.79
C GLN A 257 3.20 -2.02 25.43
N TYR A 258 4.03 -0.97 25.38
CA TYR A 258 4.72 -0.56 24.15
C TYR A 258 5.67 -1.67 23.67
N ASN A 259 6.46 -2.26 24.57
CA ASN A 259 7.36 -3.36 24.22
C ASN A 259 6.61 -4.58 23.69
N SER A 260 5.45 -4.91 24.26
CA SER A 260 4.59 -6.00 23.76
C SER A 260 4.12 -5.76 22.33
N VAL A 261 3.72 -4.52 22.00
CA VAL A 261 3.31 -4.16 20.63
C VAL A 261 4.51 -4.18 19.68
N VAL A 262 5.67 -3.65 20.09
CA VAL A 262 6.88 -3.70 19.26
C VAL A 262 7.26 -5.14 18.98
N ALA A 263 7.30 -6.01 19.99
CA ALA A 263 7.62 -7.43 19.81
C ALA A 263 6.64 -8.12 18.85
N LEU A 264 5.34 -7.85 18.98
CA LEU A 264 4.33 -8.40 18.07
C LEU A 264 4.53 -7.91 16.64
N VAL A 265 4.69 -6.61 16.43
CA VAL A 265 4.85 -6.06 15.07
C VAL A 265 6.19 -6.50 14.46
N SER A 266 7.26 -6.62 15.25
CA SER A 266 8.54 -7.20 14.81
C SER A 266 8.44 -8.68 14.45
N ALA A 267 7.60 -9.45 15.15
CA ALA A 267 7.34 -10.84 14.75
C ALA A 267 6.50 -10.93 13.47
N LEU A 268 5.70 -9.90 13.19
CA LEU A 268 4.86 -9.80 12.00
C LEU A 268 5.56 -9.12 10.81
N SER A 269 6.75 -8.55 10.96
CA SER A 269 7.42 -7.77 9.90
C SER A 269 8.20 -8.60 8.90
N ASP A 270 8.28 -9.91 9.10
CA ASP A 270 9.02 -10.83 8.25
C ASP A 270 8.23 -12.12 8.07
N GLU A 271 8.23 -12.66 6.85
CA GLU A 271 7.44 -13.84 6.49
C GLU A 271 7.86 -15.08 7.28
N ASP A 272 9.18 -15.31 7.41
CA ASP A 272 9.71 -16.43 8.17
C ASP A 272 9.40 -16.30 9.66
N SER A 273 9.43 -15.08 10.18
CA SER A 273 9.06 -14.75 11.56
C SER A 273 7.58 -15.01 11.83
N ILE A 274 6.69 -14.65 10.90
CA ILE A 274 5.25 -14.99 10.96
C ILE A 274 5.08 -16.51 11.00
N LYS A 275 5.72 -17.25 10.09
CA LYS A 275 5.65 -18.72 10.02
C LYS A 275 6.15 -19.39 11.30
N ARG A 276 7.28 -18.92 11.84
CA ARG A 276 7.84 -19.38 13.12
C ARG A 276 6.90 -19.09 14.29
N LEU A 277 6.32 -17.90 14.33
CA LEU A 277 5.37 -17.51 15.37
C LEU A 277 4.11 -18.39 15.33
N ILE A 278 3.54 -18.61 14.15
CA ILE A 278 2.39 -19.52 13.94
C ILE A 278 2.73 -20.92 14.49
N LYS A 279 3.87 -21.48 14.08
CA LYS A 279 4.31 -22.81 14.55
C LYS A 279 4.43 -22.87 16.07
N ASN A 280 5.07 -21.87 16.69
CA ASN A 280 5.25 -21.83 18.14
C ASN A 280 3.92 -21.70 18.89
N LEU A 281 2.99 -20.88 18.41
CA LEU A 281 1.67 -20.70 19.01
C LEU A 281 0.82 -21.97 18.89
N ASN A 282 0.89 -22.67 17.76
CA ASN A 282 0.18 -23.95 17.58
C ASN A 282 0.70 -25.04 18.53
N ILE A 283 2.02 -25.14 18.72
CA ILE A 283 2.64 -26.05 19.70
C ILE A 283 2.18 -25.70 21.12
N ALA A 284 2.21 -24.41 21.48
CA ALA A 284 1.80 -23.94 22.80
C ALA A 284 0.31 -24.22 23.08
N ASN A 285 -0.54 -24.14 22.05
CA ASN A 285 -1.97 -24.41 22.12
C ASN A 285 -2.33 -25.90 21.94
N GLY A 286 -1.35 -26.81 21.99
CA GLY A 286 -1.57 -28.26 21.91
C GLY A 286 -2.08 -28.75 20.55
N HIS A 287 -1.95 -27.95 19.49
CA HIS A 287 -2.20 -28.39 18.12
C HIS A 287 -0.91 -29.02 17.58
N GLU A 288 -0.71 -30.29 17.92
CA GLU A 288 0.42 -31.07 17.42
C GLU A 288 0.30 -31.27 15.90
N ASP A 289 1.23 -30.70 15.14
CA ASP A 289 1.59 -31.25 13.84
C ASP A 289 2.02 -32.70 14.06
N ALA A 290 1.27 -33.64 13.48
CA ALA A 290 1.56 -35.07 13.48
C ALA A 290 2.79 -35.42 12.60
N SER A 291 3.86 -34.62 12.66
CA SER A 291 5.11 -34.87 11.98
C SER A 291 6.31 -34.39 12.81
N MET A 292 6.52 -34.97 13.99
CA MET A 292 7.88 -35.24 14.45
C MET A 292 7.90 -36.58 15.17
N ALA A 293 8.64 -37.50 14.56
CA ALA A 293 8.90 -38.83 15.05
C ALA A 293 9.46 -38.80 16.47
N PHE A 294 8.87 -39.67 17.29
CA PHE A 294 9.43 -40.25 18.50
C PHE A 294 10.94 -40.50 18.34
N VAL A 295 11.76 -39.68 18.98
CA VAL A 295 13.16 -40.01 19.23
C VAL A 295 13.16 -40.87 20.50
N PRO A 296 13.54 -42.16 20.46
CA PRO A 296 13.65 -42.94 21.67
C PRO A 296 14.79 -42.37 22.51
N ALA A 297 14.51 -42.05 23.76
CA ALA A 297 15.52 -41.70 24.75
C ALA A 297 16.53 -42.85 24.88
N LEU A 298 17.80 -42.58 24.56
CA LEU A 298 18.90 -43.43 24.97
C LEU A 298 19.40 -42.98 26.36
N PRO A 299 19.71 -43.94 27.24
CA PRO A 299 19.92 -43.68 28.66
C PRO A 299 21.27 -43.01 28.95
N SER A 300 21.27 -42.26 30.05
CA SER A 300 22.38 -41.56 30.68
C SER A 300 23.63 -42.43 30.88
N VAL A 301 24.79 -41.88 30.55
CA VAL A 301 26.08 -42.34 31.08
C VAL A 301 26.74 -41.16 31.78
N GLU A 302 27.09 -41.41 33.03
CA GLU A 302 27.73 -40.51 33.98
C GLU A 302 29.12 -40.03 33.54
N THR A 303 29.34 -38.77 33.87
CA THR A 303 30.58 -38.09 34.26
C THR A 303 31.81 -38.97 34.50
N GLU A 304 32.92 -38.66 33.82
CA GLU A 304 34.21 -38.36 34.46
C GLU A 304 35.16 -37.63 33.48
N ALA A 305 35.77 -36.56 33.98
CA ALA A 305 36.99 -35.93 33.46
C ALA A 305 38.00 -35.92 34.66
N PRO A 306 39.30 -35.57 34.54
CA PRO A 306 40.00 -34.92 33.42
C PRO A 306 41.48 -35.37 33.19
N ALA A 307 42.21 -34.58 32.38
CA ALA A 307 43.68 -34.45 32.20
C ALA A 307 44.34 -35.46 31.24
N SER A 308 45.16 -35.07 30.24
CA SER A 308 46.31 -34.15 30.33
C SER A 308 46.65 -33.52 28.96
N VAL A 309 47.28 -32.35 29.03
CA VAL A 309 47.85 -31.55 27.93
C VAL A 309 49.19 -32.13 27.49
N GLU A 310 49.46 -32.20 26.19
CA GLU A 310 50.81 -31.97 25.66
C GLU A 310 50.78 -31.50 24.20
N THR A 311 51.77 -30.67 23.90
CA THR A 311 51.93 -29.71 22.81
C THR A 311 52.76 -30.33 21.69
N GLU A 312 52.43 -30.10 20.42
CA GLU A 312 53.41 -29.76 19.38
C GLU A 312 52.73 -29.43 18.03
N ALA A 313 53.24 -28.37 17.40
CA ALA A 313 53.03 -27.98 16.01
C ALA A 313 54.43 -27.90 15.35
N PRO A 314 54.54 -27.55 14.06
CA PRO A 314 54.03 -28.22 12.87
C PRO A 314 55.18 -28.59 11.90
N THR A 315 54.94 -29.45 10.90
CA THR A 315 55.88 -29.58 9.76
C THR A 315 55.14 -29.75 8.44
N ALA A 316 55.57 -28.93 7.48
CA ALA A 316 55.06 -28.76 6.13
C ALA A 316 55.37 -29.95 5.20
N VAL A 317 54.52 -30.16 4.19
CA VAL A 317 54.90 -30.69 2.87
C VAL A 317 54.02 -30.05 1.78
N GLU A 318 54.66 -29.34 0.84
CA GLU A 318 54.15 -28.85 -0.44
C GLU A 318 53.82 -30.00 -1.40
N ILE A 319 52.81 -29.87 -2.27
CA ILE A 319 52.89 -30.28 -3.68
C ILE A 319 52.03 -29.35 -4.57
N GLU A 320 52.51 -29.21 -5.80
CA GLU A 320 52.42 -28.16 -6.80
C GLU A 320 51.10 -27.91 -7.56
N ALA A 321 51.12 -26.71 -8.14
CA ALA A 321 50.36 -26.11 -9.24
C ALA A 321 49.87 -27.02 -10.39
N THR A 322 48.74 -26.63 -10.97
CA THR A 322 48.70 -26.28 -12.41
C THR A 322 47.53 -25.34 -12.71
N ALA A 323 47.83 -24.24 -13.38
CA ALA A 323 46.87 -23.29 -13.95
C ALA A 323 46.67 -23.60 -15.43
N GLU A 324 45.47 -23.42 -15.97
CA GLU A 324 45.29 -23.15 -17.40
C GLU A 324 44.05 -22.28 -17.64
N THR A 325 44.35 -21.06 -18.07
CA THR A 325 43.49 -20.05 -18.68
C THR A 325 43.19 -20.41 -20.13
N VAL A 326 41.96 -20.19 -20.61
CA VAL A 326 41.67 -20.11 -22.05
C VAL A 326 41.06 -18.76 -22.39
N THR A 327 41.62 -18.20 -23.45
CA THR A 327 41.59 -16.84 -23.97
C THR A 327 40.36 -16.50 -24.80
N ALA A 328 40.09 -15.18 -24.84
CA ALA A 328 39.16 -14.50 -25.73
C ALA A 328 39.63 -14.51 -27.20
N VAL A 329 38.66 -14.53 -28.12
CA VAL A 329 38.83 -14.10 -29.53
C VAL A 329 37.60 -13.28 -29.92
N ALA A 330 37.82 -12.21 -30.66
CA ALA A 330 36.83 -11.21 -31.03
C ALA A 330 36.80 -10.95 -32.57
N VAL A 331 35.65 -10.39 -33.01
CA VAL A 331 35.39 -9.53 -34.21
C VAL A 331 35.18 -10.27 -35.57
N PRO A 332 34.37 -9.79 -36.57
CA PRO A 332 33.62 -8.50 -36.73
C PRO A 332 32.12 -8.54 -37.15
N ASP A 333 31.58 -7.30 -37.16
CA ASP A 333 30.34 -6.68 -37.67
C ASP A 333 29.54 -7.29 -38.85
N ALA A 334 28.20 -7.15 -38.75
CA ALA A 334 27.28 -6.84 -39.85
C ALA A 334 25.99 -6.16 -39.33
N GLU A 335 25.43 -5.28 -40.17
CA GLU A 335 24.50 -4.17 -39.94
C GLU A 335 22.97 -4.51 -39.97
N VAL A 336 22.15 -3.70 -39.23
CA VAL A 336 20.77 -3.18 -39.54
C VAL A 336 19.53 -4.10 -39.27
N PRO A 337 18.31 -3.62 -38.93
CA PRO A 337 17.81 -2.58 -37.99
C PRO A 337 16.53 -2.99 -37.15
N ALA A 338 15.97 -2.02 -36.41
CA ALA A 338 14.54 -1.79 -36.10
C ALA A 338 13.83 -2.51 -34.91
N ASP A 339 13.39 -1.64 -33.99
CA ASP A 339 12.14 -1.61 -33.21
C ASP A 339 11.74 -2.71 -32.22
N ALA A 340 11.18 -2.19 -31.12
CA ALA A 340 10.48 -2.84 -30.01
C ALA A 340 11.36 -3.61 -29.02
N VAL A 341 11.56 -3.05 -27.82
CA VAL A 341 11.37 -3.76 -26.54
C VAL A 341 11.18 -2.73 -25.40
N THR A 342 10.03 -2.88 -24.76
CA THR A 342 9.66 -2.50 -23.38
C THR A 342 10.70 -2.89 -22.33
N MET A 343 10.80 -2.16 -21.21
CA MET A 343 10.93 -2.67 -19.82
C MET A 343 11.67 -1.65 -18.92
N VAL A 344 11.04 -1.24 -17.80
CA VAL A 344 11.37 -1.61 -16.40
C VAL A 344 12.60 -0.85 -15.89
N GLU A 345 12.38 0.02 -14.91
CA GLU A 345 13.47 0.60 -14.11
C GLU A 345 13.28 0.22 -12.65
N GLU A 346 14.23 -0.59 -12.16
CA GLU A 346 14.60 -0.73 -10.76
C GLU A 346 16.10 -0.38 -10.66
N GLU A 347 16.37 0.67 -9.88
CA GLU A 347 17.53 1.04 -9.05
C GLU A 347 19.00 1.13 -9.57
N LEU A 348 19.69 2.23 -9.21
CA LEU A 348 20.62 2.28 -8.06
C LEU A 348 21.37 3.63 -7.91
N SER A 349 21.61 3.97 -6.64
CA SER A 349 22.55 4.91 -5.98
C SER A 349 23.98 4.97 -6.57
N ALA A 350 24.87 5.95 -6.35
CA ALA A 350 25.23 6.70 -5.13
C ALA A 350 26.17 7.91 -5.47
N SER A 351 26.33 8.88 -4.57
CA SER A 351 27.66 9.32 -4.06
C SER A 351 27.54 10.40 -2.97
N VAL A 352 28.38 10.23 -1.94
CA VAL A 352 28.50 10.95 -0.68
C VAL A 352 29.59 12.02 -0.78
N ALA A 353 29.40 13.18 -0.15
CA ALA A 353 30.50 13.98 0.42
C ALA A 353 29.99 14.84 1.60
N ASN A 354 30.48 14.53 2.80
CA ASN A 354 30.38 15.35 4.02
C ASN A 354 31.31 16.59 3.92
N PRO A 355 31.08 17.63 4.75
CA PRO A 355 31.88 17.71 5.96
C PRO A 355 31.07 18.07 7.23
N SER A 356 31.54 17.50 8.34
CA SER A 356 31.12 17.74 9.72
C SER A 356 31.88 18.93 10.32
N CYS A 357 31.25 19.70 11.21
CA CYS A 357 31.60 19.77 12.64
C CYS A 357 31.07 21.03 13.35
N HIS A 358 30.40 20.79 14.48
CA HIS A 358 30.31 21.59 15.72
C HIS A 358 29.81 23.04 15.67
N ASP A 359 28.70 23.34 16.36
CA ASP A 359 28.86 24.04 17.63
C ASP A 359 27.66 23.91 18.60
N SER A 360 27.96 24.23 19.86
CA SER A 360 27.32 23.78 21.09
C SER A 360 26.10 24.59 21.56
N ILE A 361 25.28 23.94 22.38
CA ILE A 361 24.23 24.54 23.21
C ILE A 361 24.89 25.28 24.38
N ASN A 362 24.46 26.51 24.70
CA ASN A 362 24.37 26.92 26.10
C ASN A 362 23.32 28.02 26.40
N GLU A 363 22.69 27.81 27.55
CA GLU A 363 21.75 28.55 28.40
C GLU A 363 21.41 30.05 28.24
N VAL A 364 20.15 30.30 28.66
CA VAL A 364 19.42 31.56 28.92
C VAL A 364 19.98 32.29 30.16
N PRO A 365 19.75 33.61 30.32
CA PRO A 365 18.78 34.03 31.35
C PRO A 365 17.84 35.18 30.94
N ALA A 366 16.70 35.21 31.64
CA ALA A 366 15.61 36.20 31.67
C ALA A 366 16.11 37.62 32.09
N LYS A 367 15.36 38.75 32.03
CA LYS A 367 13.94 39.06 32.28
C LYS A 367 13.72 40.59 31.98
N PRO A 368 12.60 41.23 32.37
CA PRO A 368 11.50 41.74 31.52
C PRO A 368 11.48 43.27 31.33
N GLU A 369 10.69 43.79 30.40
CA GLU A 369 10.25 45.20 30.46
C GLU A 369 8.76 45.35 30.17
N VAL A 370 8.14 46.14 31.04
CA VAL A 370 6.73 46.37 31.30
C VAL A 370 6.36 47.71 30.67
N VAL A 371 5.28 47.81 29.87
CA VAL A 371 4.40 49.01 29.83
C VAL A 371 2.98 48.60 29.36
N GLU A 372 2.01 48.69 30.26
CA GLU A 372 0.57 48.95 30.01
C GLU A 372 0.29 50.45 30.36
N PRO A 373 -0.95 50.97 30.28
CA PRO A 373 -1.93 51.02 29.19
C PRO A 373 -2.40 52.48 28.94
N ALA A 374 -3.28 52.73 27.96
CA ALA A 374 -4.08 53.96 27.94
C ALA A 374 -5.48 53.74 27.35
N GLU A 375 -6.47 54.02 28.20
CA GLU A 375 -7.90 54.16 27.97
C GLU A 375 -8.26 55.12 26.82
N SER A 376 -9.37 54.86 26.12
CA SER A 376 -10.60 55.66 26.32
C SER A 376 -11.75 55.20 25.40
N VAL A 377 -12.86 54.86 26.04
CA VAL A 377 -14.25 54.81 25.53
C VAL A 377 -14.81 56.25 25.66
N PRO A 378 -15.73 56.74 24.79
CA PRO A 378 -17.17 56.69 25.13
C PRO A 378 -18.12 56.51 23.90
N VAL A 379 -19.15 55.64 24.02
CA VAL A 379 -20.60 55.97 24.16
C VAL A 379 -21.28 56.21 22.80
N GLU A 380 -22.51 55.82 22.48
CA GLU A 380 -23.63 55.01 22.98
C GLU A 380 -24.79 55.31 22.00
N GLN A 381 -25.73 54.35 21.83
CA GLN A 381 -27.14 54.44 21.35
C GLN A 381 -27.44 53.19 20.51
N SER A 382 -28.01 52.08 20.99
CA SER A 382 -29.27 51.80 21.73
C SER A 382 -30.56 51.88 20.88
N GLU A 383 -31.44 50.90 21.16
CA GLU A 383 -32.81 50.64 20.66
C GLU A 383 -32.94 49.76 19.39
N GLU A 384 -33.83 48.78 19.28
CA GLU A 384 -34.44 47.75 20.15
C GLU A 384 -35.16 46.76 19.17
N PRO A 385 -35.71 45.61 19.61
CA PRO A 385 -35.87 44.41 18.79
C PRO A 385 -37.25 44.25 18.14
N LEU A 386 -37.33 43.46 17.06
CA LEU A 386 -38.59 42.93 16.52
C LEU A 386 -38.73 41.44 16.86
N VAL A 387 -39.78 41.11 17.60
CA VAL A 387 -40.32 39.74 17.81
C VAL A 387 -41.81 39.77 17.49
N ILE A 388 -42.37 38.59 17.17
CA ILE A 388 -43.81 38.18 17.13
C ILE A 388 -44.42 38.30 15.72
N ASN A 389 -45.01 37.27 15.06
CA ASN A 389 -45.30 35.86 15.36
C ASN A 389 -45.66 35.09 14.04
N PRO A 390 -45.84 33.76 14.09
CA PRO A 390 -46.08 32.88 12.94
C PRO A 390 -47.56 32.76 12.56
N SER A 391 -47.85 32.44 11.30
CA SER A 391 -49.18 32.01 10.83
C SER A 391 -49.05 31.13 9.58
N GLU A 392 -49.09 29.81 9.77
CA GLU A 392 -49.79 28.87 8.87
C GLU A 392 -51.24 28.72 9.42
N PRO A 393 -52.22 28.10 8.74
CA PRO A 393 -52.16 27.24 7.54
C PRO A 393 -53.23 27.55 6.47
N ASP A 394 -53.14 26.91 5.29
CA ASP A 394 -54.19 26.03 4.72
C ASP A 394 -54.04 25.84 3.20
N MET A 395 -53.95 24.56 2.82
CA MET A 395 -54.12 24.08 1.46
C MET A 395 -55.55 24.31 0.96
N PRO A 396 -55.74 24.34 -0.37
CA PRO A 396 -56.86 23.59 -0.93
C PRO A 396 -56.39 22.51 -1.89
N PHE A 397 -56.93 21.32 -1.63
CA PHE A 397 -57.07 20.20 -2.52
C PHE A 397 -57.48 20.63 -3.94
N GLY A 398 -56.78 20.08 -4.95
CA GLY A 398 -57.11 20.22 -6.36
C GLY A 398 -56.95 18.89 -7.09
N THR A 399 -57.99 18.06 -6.96
CA THR A 399 -58.59 17.15 -7.97
C THR A 399 -57.75 16.42 -9.03
N PHE A 400 -57.94 15.10 -8.98
CA PHE A 400 -57.88 14.06 -10.00
C PHE A 400 -58.44 14.40 -11.40
N TRP A 401 -58.18 13.47 -12.34
CA TRP A 401 -58.62 13.27 -13.74
C TRP A 401 -57.64 13.87 -14.77
N PHE A 402 -57.05 13.16 -15.75
CA PHE A 402 -57.37 11.90 -16.45
C PHE A 402 -56.08 11.20 -16.89
#